data_AF-A0A3D0XTL1-F1
#
_entry.id   AF-A0A3D0XTL1-F1
#
_cell.length_a   1.000
_cell.length_b   1.000
_cell.length_c   1.000
_cell.angle_alpha   90.00
_cell.angle_beta   90.00
_cell.angle_gamma   90.00
#
_symmetry.space_group_name_H-M   'P 1'
#
loop_
_entity.id
_entity.type
_entity.pdbx_description
1 polymer ?
#
loop_
_entity_poly.entity_id
_entity_poly.type
_entity_poly.pdbx_seq_one_letter_code
_entity_poly.pdbx_strand_id
1 'polypeptide(L)' 'MEIKIRRADPVAIKKIDGLAKAQNISRNTYLANLINNYAALEEFKSYEQRYQTALDRCLNVIQRNSECLERMTKLLEES' A
#
# COMPACT_ATOMS: atom_id res chain seq x y z
N MET A 1 -22.25 6.81 -8.85
CA MET A 1 -21.53 7.79 -9.71
C MET A 1 -21.33 7.16 -11.09
N GLU A 2 -21.40 7.94 -12.17
CA GLU A 2 -21.19 7.44 -13.54
C GLU A 2 -19.77 7.82 -14.01
N ILE A 3 -19.05 6.87 -14.61
CA ILE A 3 -17.72 7.09 -15.19
C ILE A 3 -17.78 6.71 -16.67
N LYS A 4 -17.34 7.62 -17.55
CA LYS A 4 -17.23 7.37 -19.00
C LYS A 4 -15.76 7.41 -19.42
N ILE A 5 -15.25 6.28 -19.89
CA ILE A 5 -13.89 6.15 -20.38
C ILE A 5 -13.88 6.35 -21.89
N ARG A 6 -13.17 7.36 -22.38
CA ARG A 6 -13.02 7.66 -23.81
C ARG A 6 -11.62 7.28 -24.29
N ARG A 7 -11.50 6.94 -25.58
CA ARG A 7 -10.22 6.60 -26.23
C ARG A 7 -9.49 5.39 -25.62
N ALA A 8 -10.22 4.47 -24.98
CA ALA A 8 -9.66 3.19 -24.58
C ALA A 8 -9.33 2.35 -25.83
N ASP A 9 -8.21 1.65 -25.80
CA ASP A 9 -7.77 0.77 -26.87
C ASP A 9 -8.85 -0.32 -27.13
N PRO A 10 -9.36 -0.47 -28.36
CA PRO A 10 -10.31 -1.53 -28.71
C PRO A 10 -9.84 -2.94 -28.33
N VAL A 11 -8.54 -3.21 -28.39
CA VAL A 11 -7.94 -4.49 -27.98
C VAL A 11 -8.09 -4.71 -26.49
N ALA A 12 -7.83 -3.67 -25.68
CA ALA A 12 -8.02 -3.72 -24.24
C ALA A 12 -9.49 -3.93 -23.86
N ILE A 13 -10.42 -3.26 -24.54
CA ILE A 13 -11.87 -3.44 -24.32
C ILE A 13 -12.28 -4.90 -24.59
N LYS A 14 -11.83 -5.49 -25.71
CA LYS A 14 -12.12 -6.90 -26.03
C LYS A 14 -11.55 -7.87 -24.99
N LYS A 15 -10.36 -7.58 -24.47
CA LYS A 15 -9.74 -8.40 -23.41
C LYS A 15 -10.56 -8.33 -22.12
N ILE A 16 -10.99 -7.15 -21.72
CA ILE A 16 -11.85 -6.94 -20.55
C ILE A 16 -13.18 -7.69 -20.71
N ASP A 17 -13.77 -7.67 -21.91
CA ASP A 17 -14.97 -8.46 -22.19
C ASP A 17 -14.76 -9.96 -22.01
N GLY A 18 -13.64 -10.49 -22.51
CA GLY A 18 -13.29 -11.89 -22.34
C GLY A 18 -13.15 -12.26 -20.86
N LEU A 19 -12.50 -11.41 -20.07
CA LEU A 19 -12.30 -11.60 -18.63
C LEU A 19 -13.62 -11.54 -17.85
N ALA A 20 -14.49 -10.58 -18.17
CA ALA A 20 -15.80 -10.46 -17.55
C ALA A 20 -16.68 -11.68 -17.86
N LYS A 21 -16.68 -12.14 -19.12
CA LYS A 21 -17.38 -13.36 -19.54
C LYS A 21 -16.84 -14.62 -18.85
N ALA A 22 -15.52 -14.75 -18.72
CA ALA A 22 -14.90 -15.88 -18.03
C ALA A 22 -15.32 -15.96 -16.55
N GLN A 23 -15.61 -14.82 -15.93
CA GLN A 23 -16.11 -14.72 -14.55
C GLN A 23 -17.65 -14.74 -14.46
N ASN A 24 -18.34 -14.89 -15.58
CA ASN A 24 -19.80 -14.84 -15.67
C ASN A 24 -20.43 -13.55 -15.09
N ILE A 25 -19.75 -12.42 -15.28
CA ILE A 25 -20.23 -11.10 -14.83
C ILE A 25 -20.29 -10.11 -15.99
N SER A 26 -21.03 -9.01 -15.79
CA SER A 26 -21.08 -7.94 -16.77
C SER A 26 -19.74 -7.18 -16.86
N ARG A 27 -19.44 -6.62 -18.04
CA ARG A 27 -18.30 -5.69 -18.22
C ARG A 27 -18.32 -4.57 -17.17
N ASN A 28 -19.50 -4.01 -16.90
CA ASN A 28 -19.65 -2.93 -15.93
C ASN A 28 -19.26 -3.37 -14.51
N THR A 29 -19.74 -4.54 -14.09
CA THR A 29 -19.40 -5.12 -12.78
C THR A 29 -17.89 -5.37 -12.69
N TYR A 30 -17.29 -5.93 -13.74
CA TYR A 30 -15.85 -6.16 -13.79
C TYR A 30 -15.05 -4.84 -13.67
N LEU A 31 -15.43 -3.81 -14.41
CA LEU A 31 -14.78 -2.50 -14.37
C LEU A 31 -14.95 -1.81 -13.00
N ALA A 32 -16.14 -1.89 -12.40
CA ALA A 32 -16.39 -1.36 -11.06
C ALA A 32 -15.49 -2.06 -10.03
N ASN A 33 -15.41 -3.39 -10.09
CA ASN A 33 -14.54 -4.17 -9.22
C ASN A 33 -13.06 -3.81 -9.41
N LEU A 34 -12.61 -3.65 -10.66
CA LEU A 34 -11.25 -3.25 -10.97
C LEU A 34 -10.90 -1.88 -10.36
N ILE A 35 -11.79 -0.91 -10.51
CA ILE A 35 -11.60 0.44 -9.95
C ILE A 35 -11.58 0.41 -8.42
N ASN A 36 -12.53 -0.29 -7.80
CA ASN A 36 -12.61 -0.42 -6.34
C ASN A 36 -11.37 -1.11 -5.76
N ASN A 37 -10.92 -2.20 -6.38
CA ASN A 37 -9.73 -2.93 -5.96
C ASN A 37 -8.47 -2.08 -6.12
N TYR A 38 -8.37 -1.30 -7.21
CA TYR A 38 -7.24 -0.40 -7.41
C TYR A 38 -7.19 0.70 -6.34
N ALA A 39 -8.34 1.34 -6.05
CA ALA A 39 -8.43 2.35 -5.00
C ALA A 39 -8.06 1.77 -3.62
N ALA A 40 -8.59 0.60 -3.27
CA ALA A 40 -8.25 -0.07 -2.03
C ALA A 40 -6.76 -0.42 -1.94
N LEU A 41 -6.16 -0.92 -3.03
CA LEU A 41 -4.74 -1.30 -3.06
C LEU A 41 -3.80 -0.10 -2.91
N GLU A 42 -4.12 1.04 -3.51
CA GLU A 42 -3.36 2.28 -3.33
C GLU A 42 -3.48 2.81 -1.88
N GLU A 43 -4.66 2.71 -1.26
CA GLU A 43 -4.81 2.99 0.17
C GLU A 43 -3.94 2.06 1.02
N PHE A 44 -3.94 0.75 0.75
CA PHE A 44 -3.11 -0.23 1.46
C PHE A 44 -1.61 0.08 1.34
N LYS A 45 -1.11 0.41 0.15
CA LYS A 45 0.30 0.80 -0.04
C LYS A 45 0.65 2.06 0.75
N SER A 46 -0.24 3.04 0.76
CA SER A 46 -0.07 4.27 1.55
C SER A 46 0.00 3.95 3.05
N TYR A 47 -0.86 3.04 3.54
CA TYR A 47 -0.81 2.58 4.92
C TYR A 47 0.47 1.82 5.25
N GLU A 48 0.91 0.91 4.37
CA GLU A 48 2.15 0.14 4.55
C GLU A 48 3.37 1.06 4.66
N GLN A 49 3.49 2.04 3.75
CA GLN A 49 4.60 2.99 3.78
C GLN A 49 4.60 3.85 5.06
N ARG A 50 3.42 4.28 5.52
CA ARG A 50 3.28 5.02 6.78
C ARG A 50 3.66 4.16 7.98
N TYR A 51 3.29 2.88 7.96
CA TYR A 51 3.61 1.93 9.01
C TYR A 51 5.12 1.64 9.08
N GLN A 52 5.77 1.40 7.93
CA GLN A 52 7.23 1.27 7.85
C GLN A 52 7.94 2.52 8.39
N THR A 53 7.48 3.71 7.99
CA THR A 53 8.03 4.98 8.49
C THR A 53 7.90 5.11 10.02
N ALA A 54 6.77 4.68 10.58
CA ALA A 54 6.56 4.70 12.03
C ALA A 54 7.47 3.71 12.76
N LEU A 55 7.62 2.50 12.23
CA LEU A 55 8.52 1.48 12.77
C LEU A 55 9.97 1.96 12.77
N ASP A 56 10.45 2.52 11.67
CA ASP A 56 11.83 3.04 11.58
C ASP A 56 12.10 4.13 12.62
N ARG A 57 11.13 5.02 12.84
CA ARG A 57 11.24 6.06 13.88
C ARG A 57 11.30 5.45 15.28
N CYS A 58 10.44 4.47 15.58
CA CYS A 58 10.46 3.79 16.86
C CYS A 58 11.79 3.06 17.10
N LEU A 59 12.27 2.32 16.10
CA LEU A 59 13.55 1.60 16.17
C LEU A 59 14.73 2.57 16.36
N ASN A 60 14.72 3.72 15.67
CA ASN A 60 15.75 4.74 15.84
C ASN A 60 15.78 5.29 17.28
N VAL A 61 14.60 5.59 17.86
CA VAL A 61 14.50 6.06 19.26
C VAL A 61 14.98 5.00 20.23
N ILE A 62 14.58 3.74 20.05
CA ILE A 62 15.03 2.62 20.88
C ILE A 62 16.55 2.48 20.80
N GLN A 63 17.12 2.49 19.60
CA GLN A 63 18.57 2.39 19.38
C GLN A 63 19.32 3.52 20.10
N ARG A 64 18.88 4.77 19.92
CA ARG A 64 19.49 5.93 20.58
C ARG A 64 19.39 5.85 22.11
N ASN A 65 18.28 5.36 22.63
CA ASN A 65 18.11 5.17 24.06
C ASN A 65 19.06 4.07 24.58
N SER A 66 19.17 2.95 23.88
CA SER A 66 20.12 1.88 24.21
C SER A 66 21.56 2.38 24.25
N GLU A 67 21.99 3.15 23.24
CA GLU A 67 23.32 3.76 23.19
C GLU A 67 23.56 4.79 24.29
N CYS A 68 22.50 5.50 24.72
CA CYS A 68 22.58 6.44 25.83
C CYS A 68 22.76 5.71 27.16
N LEU A 69 21.97 4.66 27.38
CA LEU A 69 22.05 3.82 28.57
C LEU A 69 23.42 3.12 28.66
N GLU A 70 23.94 2.58 27.57
CA GLU A 70 25.26 1.94 27.56
C GLU A 70 26.37 2.95 27.94
N ARG A 71 26.28 4.19 27.43
CA ARG A 71 27.21 5.27 27.81
C ARG A 71 27.09 5.65 29.28
N MET A 72 25.86 5.73 29.82
CA MET A 72 25.64 5.99 31.25
C MET A 72 26.23 4.89 32.11
N THR A 73 26.03 3.62 31.75
CA THR A 73 26.59 2.48 32.50
C THR A 73 28.11 2.55 32.53
N LYS A 74 28.77 2.81 31.39
CA LYS A 74 30.24 2.95 31.33
C LYS A 74 30.75 4.07 32.25
N LEU A 75 30.09 5.24 32.23
CA LEU A 75 30.47 6.35 33.10
C LEU A 75 30.33 6.00 34.59
N LEU A 76 29.29 5.25 34.97
CA LEU A 76 29.09 4.79 36.34
C LEU A 76 30.12 3.73 36.77
N GLU A 77 30.57 2.88 35.86
CA GLU A 77 31.62 1.88 36.12
C GLU A 77 33.02 2.51 36.24
N GLU A 78 33.24 3.66 35.61
CA GLU A 78 34.50 4.44 35.66
C GLU A 78 34.57 5.42 36.85
N SER A 79 33.47 5.60 37.60
CA SER A 79 33.35 6.50 38.76
C SER A 79 33.67 5.82 40.10
#